data_AF-A0A8S2XVL0-F1
#
_entry.id   AF-A0A8S2XVL0-F1
#
_cell.length_a   1.000
_cell.length_b   1.000
_cell.length_c   1.000
_cell.angle_alpha   90.00
_cell.angle_beta   90.00
_cell.angle_gamma   90.00
#
_symmetry.space_group_name_H-M   'P 1'
#
loop_
_entity.id
_entity.type
_entity.pdbx_description
1 polymer ?
#
loop_
_entity_poly.entity_id
_entity_poly.type
_entity_poly.pdbx_seq_one_letter_code
_entity_poly.pdbx_strand_id
1 'polypeptide(L)' 'SLPFLDVVLTNNNGMLSTSVYHKPAAEPYVVPFISDHPRYAFVNVIQTSLTRALRNSSTFEIFNNERIYIKLTLLYNG' A
#
# COMPACT_ATOMS: atom_id res chain seq x y z
N SER A 1 -12.73 1.87 11.64
CA SER A 1 -11.28 1.89 11.42
C SER A 1 -10.73 3.28 11.74
N LEU A 2 -9.48 3.39 12.19
CA LEU A 2 -8.85 4.66 12.56
C LEU A 2 -7.48 4.78 11.88
N PRO A 3 -7.23 5.80 11.04
CA PRO A 3 -5.91 6.06 10.49
C PRO A 3 -4.97 6.68 11.55
N PHE A 4 -3.75 6.18 11.64
CA PHE A 4 -2.71 6.68 12.53
C PHE A 4 -1.33 6.36 11.94
N LEU A 5 -0.44 7.34 11.77
CA LEU A 5 0.96 7.15 11.30
C LEU A 5 1.12 6.08 10.19
N ASP A 6 0.48 6.30 9.04
CA ASP A 6 0.55 5.40 7.86
C ASP A 6 -0.08 4.00 8.02
N VAL A 7 -0.76 3.74 9.14
CA VAL A 7 -1.52 2.51 9.37
C VAL A 7 -3.00 2.77 9.60
N VAL A 8 -3.82 1.77 9.30
CA VAL A 8 -5.23 1.74 9.68
C VAL A 8 -5.41 0.73 10.80
N LEU A 9 -5.89 1.20 11.94
CA LEU A 9 -6.27 0.38 13.06
C LEU A 9 -7.71 -0.09 12.90
N THR A 10 -7.93 -1.39 13.08
CA THR A 10 -9.25 -2.02 13.07
C THR A 10 -9.38 -2.86 14.33
N ASN A 11 -10.54 -2.82 14.98
CA ASN A 11 -10.85 -3.68 16.11
C ASN A 11 -11.86 -4.73 15.63
N ASN A 12 -11.40 -5.97 15.56
CA ASN A 12 -12.20 -7.12 15.18
C ASN A 12 -12.54 -7.89 16.47
N ASN A 13 -13.69 -7.59 17.07
CA ASN A 13 -14.21 -8.27 18.26
C ASN A 13 -13.23 -8.35 19.45
N GLY A 14 -12.53 -7.26 19.74
CA GLY A 14 -11.54 -7.18 20.82
C GLY A 14 -10.09 -7.45 20.37
N MET A 15 -9.89 -7.89 19.12
CA MET A 15 -8.56 -8.07 18.55
C MET A 15 -8.19 -6.88 17.66
N LEU A 16 -7.10 -6.21 18.00
CA LEU A 16 -6.57 -5.11 17.18
C LEU A 16 -5.84 -5.67 15.96
N SER A 17 -6.23 -5.23 14.77
CA SER A 17 -5.55 -5.50 13.51
C SER A 17 -5.09 -4.21 12.85
N THR A 18 -4.00 -4.32 12.09
CA THR A 18 -3.37 -3.19 11.40
C THR A 18 -3.27 -3.50 9.91
N SER A 19 -3.49 -2.49 9.08
CA SER A 19 -3.25 -2.53 7.63
C SER A 19 -2.60 -1.24 7.16
N VAL A 20 -2.20 -1.17 5.89
CA VAL A 20 -1.63 0.05 5.31
C VAL A 20 -2.72 1.11 5.18
N TYR A 21 -2.40 2.35 5.55
CA TYR A 21 -3.25 3.48 5.23
C TYR A 21 -3.00 3.95 3.80
N HIS A 22 -4.06 3.91 2.99
CA HIS A 22 -4.10 4.51 1.67
C HIS A 22 -4.79 5.86 1.77
N LYS A 23 -4.01 6.94 1.63
CA LYS A 23 -4.57 8.29 1.59
C LYS A 23 -5.49 8.38 0.35
N PRO A 24 -6.73 8.88 0.48
CA PRO A 24 -7.58 9.17 -0.66
C PRO A 24 -6.83 10.16 -1.57
N ALA A 25 -6.44 9.69 -2.75
CA ALA A 25 -5.85 10.51 -3.80
C ALA A 25 -6.91 10.75 -4.87
N ALA A 26 -6.90 11.95 -5.47
CA ALA A 26 -7.79 12.27 -6.59
C ALA A 26 -7.53 11.37 -7.81
N GLU A 27 -6.30 10.85 -7.92
CA GLU A 27 -5.88 9.90 -8.94
C GLU A 27 -5.40 8.60 -8.27
N PRO A 28 -5.78 7.42 -8.79
CA PRO A 28 -5.37 6.13 -8.24
C PRO A 28 -3.90 5.79 -8.54
N TYR A 29 -3.18 6.70 -9.22
CA TYR A 29 -1.87 6.43 -9.78
C TYR A 29 -0.76 6.72 -8.77
N VAL A 30 0.10 5.73 -8.58
CA VAL A 30 1.33 5.86 -7.77
C VAL A 30 2.49 5.92 -8.76
N VAL A 31 2.77 7.13 -9.23
CA VAL A 31 3.79 7.44 -10.24
C VAL A 31 3.46 6.80 -11.61
N PRO A 32 2.88 7.57 -12.56
CA PRO A 32 2.61 7.06 -13.91
C PRO A 32 3.90 6.52 -14.55
N PHE A 33 3.87 5.32 -15.13
CA PHE A 33 5.06 4.72 -15.76
C PHE A 33 5.59 5.51 -16.97
N ILE A 34 4.71 6.33 -17.56
CA ILE A 34 5.01 7.30 -18.62
C ILE A 34 5.69 8.59 -18.11
N SER A 35 5.89 8.74 -16.79
CA SER A 35 6.62 9.89 -16.25
C SER A 35 8.12 9.78 -16.57
N ASP A 36 8.77 10.94 -16.76
CA ASP A 36 10.19 11.06 -17.09
C ASP A 36 11.12 10.79 -15.87
N HIS A 37 10.65 9.98 -14.93
CA HIS A 37 11.41 9.64 -13.73
C HIS A 37 12.47 8.58 -14.05
N PRO A 38 13.62 8.61 -13.35
CA PRO A 38 14.64 7.58 -13.52
C PRO A 38 14.16 6.22 -13.00
N ARG A 39 14.62 5.13 -13.61
CA ARG A 39 14.20 3.74 -13.28
C ARG A 39 14.25 3.41 -11.79
N TYR A 40 15.22 3.93 -11.05
CA TYR A 40 15.34 3.68 -9.61
C TYR A 40 14.15 4.22 -8.81
N ALA A 41 13.48 5.29 -9.26
CA ALA A 41 12.33 5.85 -8.58
C ALA A 41 11.16 4.85 -8.57
N PHE A 42 10.86 4.25 -9.73
CA PHE A 42 9.83 3.21 -9.85
C PHE A 42 10.16 1.99 -8.97
N VAL A 43 11.40 1.52 -9.00
CA VAL A 43 11.85 0.39 -8.17
C VAL A 43 11.68 0.71 -6.69
N ASN A 44 12.09 1.90 -6.24
CA ASN A 44 11.99 2.32 -4.86
C ASN A 44 10.53 2.45 -4.40
N VAL A 45 9.63 2.93 -5.26
CA VAL A 45 8.18 3.00 -4.98
C VAL A 45 7.61 1.60 -4.73
N ILE A 46 7.93 0.63 -5.59
CA ILE A 46 7.46 -0.75 -5.47
C ILE A 46 8.02 -1.38 -4.18
N GLN A 47 9.33 -1.27 -3.96
CA GLN A 47 9.99 -1.81 -2.77
C GLN A 47 9.42 -1.20 -1.49
N THR A 48 9.30 0.13 -1.44
CA THR A 48 8.76 0.82 -0.26
C THR A 48 7.31 0.42 0.02
N SER A 49 6.48 0.29 -1.02
CA SER A 49 5.09 -0.14 -0.87
C SER A 49 4.99 -1.56 -0.29
N LEU A 50 5.79 -2.49 -0.82
CA LEU A 50 5.82 -3.88 -0.31
C LEU A 50 6.39 -3.97 1.11
N THR A 51 7.46 -3.23 1.42
CA THR A 51 8.03 -3.17 2.78
C THR A 51 7.02 -2.60 3.78
N ARG A 52 6.27 -1.55 3.40
CA ARG A 52 5.18 -1.01 4.23
C ARG A 52 4.08 -2.03 4.44
N ALA A 53 3.64 -2.73 3.38
CA ALA A 53 2.64 -3.79 3.50
C ALA A 53 3.08 -4.89 4.47
N LEU A 54 4.34 -5.34 4.36
CA LEU A 54 4.89 -6.38 5.25
C LEU A 54 4.96 -5.91 6.70
N ARG A 55 5.39 -4.65 6.94
CA ARG A 55 5.55 -4.10 8.28
C ARG A 55 4.22 -3.81 8.98
N ASN A 56 3.24 -3.34 8.22
CA ASN A 56 2.02 -2.75 8.79
C ASN A 56 0.82 -3.70 8.79
N SER A 57 0.91 -4.86 8.13
CA SER A 57 -0.18 -5.84 8.10
C SER A 57 -0.07 -6.80 9.29
N SER A 58 -1.10 -6.85 10.13
CA SER A 58 -1.09 -7.70 11.32
C SER A 58 -1.28 -9.19 11.01
N THR A 59 -1.78 -9.54 9.83
CA THR A 59 -1.96 -10.93 9.40
C THR A 59 -1.44 -11.13 7.98
N PHE A 60 -1.12 -12.39 7.65
CA PHE A 60 -0.70 -12.76 6.30
C PHE A 60 -1.79 -12.48 5.26
N GLU A 61 -3.06 -12.65 5.62
CA GLU A 61 -4.20 -12.34 4.76
C GLU A 61 -4.27 -10.85 4.41
N ILE A 62 -4.13 -9.98 5.41
CA ILE A 62 -4.09 -8.51 5.21
C ILE A 62 -2.90 -8.15 4.31
N PHE A 63 -1.72 -8.75 4.56
CA PHE A 63 -0.55 -8.53 3.70
C PHE A 63 -0.81 -8.97 2.26
N ASN A 64 -1.44 -10.13 2.05
CA ASN A 64 -1.74 -10.63 0.71
C ASN A 64 -2.73 -9.71 -0.03
N ASN A 65 -3.73 -9.19 0.68
CA ASN A 65 -4.67 -8.21 0.12
C ASN A 65 -3.95 -6.92 -0.29
N GLU A 66 -3.03 -6.42 0.54
CA GLU A 66 -2.18 -5.27 0.21
C GLU A 66 -1.27 -5.53 -1.00
N ARG A 67 -0.67 -6.73 -1.06
CA ARG A 67 0.15 -7.15 -2.21
C ARG A 67 -0.65 -7.19 -3.51
N ILE A 68 -1.89 -7.69 -3.46
CA ILE A 68 -2.80 -7.70 -4.62
C ILE A 68 -3.15 -6.27 -5.03
N TYR A 69 -3.50 -5.42 -4.07
CA TYR A 69 -3.78 -4.00 -4.31
C TYR A 69 -2.60 -3.31 -5.01
N ILE A 70 -1.39 -3.41 -4.47
CA ILE A 70 -0.17 -2.83 -5.07
C ILE A 70 0.02 -3.33 -6.51
N LYS A 71 -0.16 -4.64 -6.74
CA LYS A 71 -0.01 -5.21 -8.09
C LYS A 71 -1.04 -4.63 -9.07
N LEU A 72 -2.30 -4.49 -8.65
CA LEU A 72 -3.34 -3.90 -9.47
C LEU A 72 -3.07 -2.43 -9.76
N THR A 73 -2.71 -1.65 -8.74
CA THR A 73 -2.35 -0.23 -8.90
C THR A 73 -1.21 -0.05 -9.89
N LEU A 74 -0.15 -0.87 -9.81
CA LEU A 74 0.97 -0.82 -10.76
C LEU A 74 0.55 -1.20 -12.18
N LEU A 75 -0.33 -2.20 -12.34
CA LEU A 75 -0.87 -2.58 -13.66
C LEU A 75 -1.72 -1.44 -14.26
N TYR A 76 -2.49 -0.72 -13.45
CA TYR A 76 -3.26 0.43 -13.91
C TYR A 76 -2.40 1.67 -14.23
N ASN A 77 -1.15 1.74 -13.73
CA ASN A 77 -0.22 2.85 -13.99
C ASN A 77 0.46 2.79 -15.37
N GLY A 78 0.21 1.74 -16.17
CA GLY A 78 0.76 1.56 -17.53
C GLY A 78 1.98 0.67 -17.57
#